data_AF-A0A924S2C6-F1
#
_entry.id   AF-A0A924S2C6-F1
#
_cell.length_a   1.000
_cell.length_b   1.000
_cell.length_c   1.000
_cell.angle_alpha   90.00
_cell.angle_beta   90.00
_cell.angle_gamma   90.00
#
_symmetry.space_group_name_H-M   'P 1'
#
loop_
_entity.id
_entity.type
_entity.pdbx_description
1 polymer ?
#
loop_
_entity_poly.entity_id
_entity_poly.type
_entity_poly.pdbx_seq_one_letter_code
_entity_poly.pdbx_strand_id
1 'polypeptide(L)'
;MSITEFLHWLRNHKSSAAGIVIVVAGCVALVHLSRRVHHLPPRASLAASAVAAGDVASPTAGRGDPTASTPRGTEQSGRSVKMRAEFENASSVVDFIQQAMSRPQEGGKFYALLAWKRCNDVARHRGGAPVHVGEDAVYEAAATLVDDIARRCAGVLETYPSVQSLYDVAMEQRGGKDLLVPINGRGIVSPAGRATSSADIDAALRPGDRRAPAEALQSNADFVDAGIPSADDGTDHQLHELGAEIVGCELVGDCRGGVQSALHCVDTGDCTHDDYRDIVRGQVPEASQSALDAVVDGMRQRMRLAPGRS
;
A
#
# COMPACT_ATOMS: atom_id res chain seq x y z
N MET A 1 -7.72 17.28 42.56
CA MET A 1 -8.43 17.47 41.28
C MET A 1 -8.73 16.09 40.73
N SER A 2 -10.01 15.74 40.60
CA SER A 2 -10.42 14.43 40.11
C SER A 2 -10.23 14.32 38.59
N ILE A 3 -10.10 13.10 38.05
CA ILE A 3 -9.93 12.88 36.60
C ILE A 3 -11.09 13.50 35.80
N THR A 4 -12.29 13.44 36.33
CA THR A 4 -13.49 14.03 35.72
C THR A 4 -13.45 15.56 35.72
N GLU A 5 -12.94 16.20 36.77
CA GLU A 5 -12.72 17.65 36.80
C GLU A 5 -11.65 18.09 35.80
N PHE A 6 -10.60 17.28 35.60
CA PHE A 6 -9.53 17.56 34.65
C PHE A 6 -10.00 17.47 33.20
N LEU A 7 -10.82 16.47 32.86
CA LEU A 7 -11.40 16.34 31.52
C LEU A 7 -12.42 17.44 31.22
N HIS A 8 -13.17 17.89 32.22
CA HIS A 8 -14.10 19.02 32.06
C HIS A 8 -13.36 20.35 31.90
N TRP A 9 -12.26 20.54 32.63
CA TRP A 9 -11.37 21.69 32.49
C TRP A 9 -10.75 21.76 31.09
N LEU A 10 -10.23 20.64 30.58
CA LEU A 10 -9.70 20.53 29.20
C LEU A 10 -10.76 20.86 28.14
N ARG A 11 -12.00 20.40 28.33
CA ARG A 11 -13.09 20.64 27.37
C ARG A 11 -13.49 22.11 27.30
N ASN A 12 -13.37 22.87 28.39
CA ASN A 12 -13.72 24.28 28.45
C ASN A 12 -12.57 25.24 28.05
N HIS A 13 -11.37 24.72 27.79
CA HIS A 13 -10.17 25.53 27.50
C HIS A 13 -9.53 25.17 26.14
N LYS A 14 -10.36 24.88 25.13
CA LYS A 14 -9.97 24.56 23.74
C LYS A 14 -9.10 25.60 23.03
N SER A 15 -8.95 26.81 23.59
CA SER A 15 -8.15 27.90 22.99
C SER A 15 -7.10 28.48 23.95
N SER A 16 -6.76 27.78 25.04
CA SER A 16 -5.68 28.23 25.93
C SER A 16 -4.35 27.54 25.61
N ALA A 17 -3.26 28.30 25.65
CA ALA A 17 -1.90 27.82 25.38
C ALA A 17 -1.50 26.60 26.22
N ALA A 18 -2.11 26.42 27.40
CA ALA A 18 -1.88 25.26 28.27
C ALA A 18 -2.34 23.93 27.65
N GLY A 19 -3.44 23.92 26.88
CA GLY A 19 -3.92 22.71 26.20
C GLY A 19 -2.98 22.26 25.08
N ILE A 20 -2.43 23.22 24.33
CA ILE A 20 -1.46 22.97 23.26
C ILE A 20 -0.16 22.41 23.84
N VAL A 21 0.33 22.97 24.95
CA VAL A 21 1.56 22.50 25.61
C VAL A 21 1.44 21.04 26.07
N ILE A 22 0.28 20.61 26.57
CA ILE A 22 0.07 19.22 27.01
C ILE A 22 0.06 18.25 25.82
N VAL A 23 -0.57 18.63 24.71
CA VAL A 23 -0.59 17.82 23.48
C VAL A 23 0.83 17.71 22.90
N VAL A 24 1.56 18.82 22.82
CA VAL A 24 2.94 18.83 22.31
C VAL A 24 3.87 18.01 23.22
N ALA A 25 3.74 18.14 24.55
CA ALA A 25 4.53 17.33 25.48
C ALA A 25 4.21 15.82 25.36
N GLY A 26 2.94 15.46 25.11
CA GLY A 26 2.54 14.08 24.84
C GLY A 26 3.15 13.52 23.55
N CYS A 27 3.15 14.29 22.47
CA CYS A 27 3.78 13.92 21.20
C CYS A 27 5.30 13.76 21.35
N VAL A 28 5.98 14.68 22.06
CA VAL A 28 7.43 14.60 22.30
C VAL A 28 7.79 13.37 23.15
N ALA A 29 6.97 13.04 24.16
CA ALA A 29 7.17 11.83 24.97
C ALA A 29 7.02 10.54 24.15
N LEU A 30 6.04 10.48 23.24
CA LEU A 30 5.85 9.35 22.32
C LEU A 30 7.03 9.18 21.36
N VAL A 31 7.56 10.27 20.81
CA VAL A 31 8.76 10.23 19.95
C VAL A 31 9.99 9.75 20.73
N HIS A 32 10.17 10.19 21.98
CA HIS A 32 11.28 9.73 22.82
C HIS A 32 11.15 8.26 23.24
N LEU A 33 9.95 7.76 23.48
CA LEU A 33 9.69 6.33 23.74
C LEU A 33 9.96 5.49 22.49
N SER A 34 9.52 5.94 21.31
CA SER A 34 9.80 5.28 20.03
C SER A 34 11.31 5.15 19.78
N ARG A 35 12.09 6.20 20.05
CA ARG A 35 13.55 6.17 19.89
C ARG A 35 14.26 5.22 20.87
N ARG A 36 13.72 4.99 22.07
CA ARG A 36 14.31 4.04 23.04
C ARG A 36 14.09 2.58 22.68
N VAL A 37 13.01 2.24 21.97
CA VAL A 37 12.73 0.85 21.55
C VAL A 37 13.67 0.39 20.43
N HIS A 38 14.21 1.32 19.62
CA HIS A 38 15.14 1.01 18.52
C HIS A 38 16.62 0.81 18.94
N HIS A 39 16.94 0.94 20.23
CA HIS A 39 18.31 0.74 20.73
C HIS A 39 18.50 -0.52 21.58
N LEU A 40 17.54 -1.46 21.57
CA LEU A 40 17.75 -2.77 22.19
C LEU A 40 18.56 -3.68 21.24
N PRO A 41 19.73 -4.20 21.66
CA PRO A 41 20.56 -5.04 20.81
C PRO A 41 19.85 -6.38 20.52
N PRO A 42 19.96 -6.92 19.29
CA PRO A 42 19.35 -8.20 18.95
C PRO A 42 19.99 -9.34 19.77
N ARG A 43 19.15 -10.09 20.48
CA ARG A 43 19.52 -11.35 21.13
C ARG A 43 19.90 -12.36 20.05
N ALA A 44 21.13 -12.89 20.13
CA ALA A 44 21.63 -13.93 19.27
C ALA A 44 20.78 -15.21 19.37
N SER A 45 20.24 -15.67 18.24
CA SER A 45 19.73 -17.03 18.08
C SER A 45 20.79 -17.87 17.36
N LEU A 46 21.32 -18.86 18.08
CA LEU A 46 22.24 -19.89 17.62
C LEU A 46 21.71 -20.61 16.39
N ALA A 47 22.45 -20.55 15.28
CA ALA A 47 22.27 -21.44 14.15
C ALA A 47 22.92 -22.80 14.46
N ALA A 48 22.12 -23.86 14.52
CA ALA A 48 22.60 -25.23 14.52
C ALA A 48 22.93 -25.66 13.08
N SER A 49 24.15 -26.15 12.92
CA SER A 49 24.69 -26.75 11.70
C SER A 49 23.94 -28.00 11.25
N ALA A 50 23.84 -28.20 9.94
CA ALA A 50 23.88 -29.53 9.33
C ALA A 50 24.55 -29.45 7.94
N VAL A 51 25.49 -30.37 7.75
CA VAL A 51 26.49 -30.49 6.67
C VAL A 51 26.11 -31.64 5.74
N ALA A 52 26.36 -31.50 4.42
CA ALA A 52 26.92 -32.51 3.48
C ALA A 52 26.68 -31.99 2.04
N ALA A 53 27.67 -31.64 1.19
CA ALA A 53 28.84 -32.35 0.65
C ALA A 53 28.54 -33.21 -0.61
N GLY A 54 29.18 -32.86 -1.73
CA GLY A 54 29.40 -33.67 -2.96
C GLY A 54 28.27 -33.62 -4.00
N ASP A 55 28.48 -33.58 -5.32
CA ASP A 55 29.69 -33.81 -6.12
C ASP A 55 29.49 -33.32 -7.57
N VAL A 56 30.58 -33.19 -8.32
CA VAL A 56 30.68 -32.66 -9.70
C VAL A 56 30.31 -33.72 -10.75
N ALA A 57 29.55 -33.36 -11.79
CA ALA A 57 29.64 -33.99 -13.13
C ALA A 57 28.96 -33.15 -14.25
N SER A 58 29.76 -32.72 -15.22
CA SER A 58 29.40 -32.58 -16.65
C SER A 58 29.82 -33.89 -17.34
N PRO A 59 29.12 -34.42 -18.39
CA PRO A 59 29.25 -33.80 -19.73
C PRO A 59 28.10 -34.03 -20.76
N THR A 60 28.18 -33.24 -21.84
CA THR A 60 27.80 -33.49 -23.26
C THR A 60 26.38 -33.85 -23.70
N ALA A 61 25.83 -32.93 -24.50
CA ALA A 61 25.24 -33.11 -25.84
C ALA A 61 24.27 -34.28 -26.09
N GLY A 62 22.97 -33.95 -26.04
CA GLY A 62 21.89 -34.70 -26.67
C GLY A 62 20.96 -33.73 -27.40
N ARG A 63 20.99 -33.78 -28.73
CA ARG A 63 20.07 -33.10 -29.65
C ARG A 63 18.66 -33.67 -29.42
N GLY A 64 17.75 -32.88 -28.88
CA GLY A 64 16.35 -33.22 -28.66
C GLY A 64 15.49 -31.98 -28.84
N ASP A 65 14.37 -32.16 -29.52
CA ASP A 65 13.39 -31.15 -29.94
C ASP A 65 13.16 -30.00 -28.94
N PRO A 66 12.91 -28.77 -29.42
CA PRO A 66 12.38 -27.72 -28.58
C PRO A 66 10.93 -28.08 -28.22
N THR A 67 10.74 -28.88 -27.17
CA THR A 67 9.46 -28.90 -26.45
C THR A 67 9.19 -27.46 -26.02
N ALA A 68 8.18 -26.87 -26.65
CA ALA A 68 7.66 -25.55 -26.37
C ALA A 68 7.48 -25.40 -24.86
N SER A 69 8.37 -24.61 -24.26
CA SER A 69 8.24 -24.19 -22.89
C SER A 69 7.11 -23.17 -22.86
N THR A 70 5.88 -23.60 -22.58
CA THR A 70 4.78 -22.68 -22.29
C THR A 70 5.27 -21.68 -21.24
N PRO A 71 5.20 -20.36 -21.50
CA PRO A 71 5.87 -19.41 -20.63
C PRO A 71 5.14 -19.37 -19.30
N ARG A 72 5.79 -19.85 -18.22
CA ARG A 72 5.29 -19.78 -16.84
C ARG A 72 4.70 -18.41 -16.46
N GLY A 73 5.20 -17.33 -17.08
CA GLY A 73 4.68 -15.97 -16.88
C GLY A 73 3.24 -15.75 -17.40
N THR A 74 2.81 -16.45 -18.45
CA THR A 74 1.46 -16.26 -19.05
C THR A 74 0.37 -16.96 -18.25
N GLU A 75 0.59 -18.20 -17.80
CA GLU A 75 -0.37 -18.92 -16.97
C GLU A 75 -0.52 -18.29 -15.57
N GLN A 76 0.59 -17.81 -15.00
CA GLN A 76 0.58 -17.15 -13.71
C GLN A 76 -0.12 -15.78 -13.76
N SER A 77 0.14 -14.99 -14.82
CA SER A 77 -0.60 -13.76 -15.09
C SER A 77 -2.09 -14.03 -15.27
N GLY A 78 -2.47 -15.11 -15.98
CA GLY A 78 -3.88 -15.50 -16.12
C GLY A 78 -4.57 -15.84 -14.79
N ARG A 79 -3.87 -16.54 -13.88
CA ARG A 79 -4.40 -16.88 -12.55
C ARG A 79 -4.58 -15.66 -11.66
N SER A 80 -3.61 -14.74 -11.64
CA SER A 80 -3.72 -13.51 -10.84
C SER A 80 -4.78 -12.56 -11.39
N VAL A 81 -4.97 -12.50 -12.72
CA VAL A 81 -6.05 -11.75 -13.36
C VAL A 81 -7.42 -12.26 -12.93
N LYS A 82 -7.59 -13.58 -12.76
CA LYS A 82 -8.84 -14.15 -12.24
C LYS A 82 -9.07 -13.74 -10.78
N MET A 83 -8.07 -13.88 -9.91
CA MET A 83 -8.16 -13.45 -8.51
C MET A 83 -8.48 -11.95 -8.39
N ARG A 84 -7.87 -11.13 -9.25
CA ARG A 84 -8.16 -9.69 -9.37
C ARG A 84 -9.63 -9.43 -9.69
N ALA A 85 -10.17 -10.11 -10.70
CA ALA A 85 -11.56 -9.95 -11.10
C ALA A 85 -12.51 -10.39 -9.98
N GLU A 86 -12.18 -11.46 -9.25
CA GLU A 86 -12.96 -11.89 -8.09
C GLU A 86 -12.90 -10.86 -6.95
N PHE A 87 -11.74 -10.25 -6.69
CA PHE A 87 -11.59 -9.15 -5.73
C PHE A 87 -12.45 -7.94 -6.11
N GLU A 88 -12.34 -7.47 -7.35
CA GLU A 88 -13.03 -6.26 -7.82
C GLU A 88 -14.57 -6.42 -7.81
N ASN A 89 -15.05 -7.65 -8.04
CA ASN A 89 -16.47 -7.98 -8.10
C ASN A 89 -17.01 -8.66 -6.82
N ALA A 90 -16.21 -8.77 -5.76
CA ALA A 90 -16.64 -9.41 -4.51
C ALA A 90 -17.84 -8.64 -3.92
N SER A 91 -18.96 -9.32 -3.70
CA SER A 91 -20.13 -8.75 -3.00
C SER A 91 -19.95 -8.70 -1.47
N SER A 92 -19.05 -9.53 -0.95
CA SER A 92 -18.66 -9.61 0.45
C SER A 92 -17.15 -9.76 0.51
N VAL A 93 -16.45 -8.73 1.02
CA VAL A 93 -14.99 -8.72 1.09
C VAL A 93 -14.49 -9.70 2.14
N VAL A 94 -15.23 -9.91 3.24
CA VAL A 94 -14.86 -10.89 4.27
C VAL A 94 -14.86 -12.31 3.71
N ASP A 95 -15.88 -12.68 2.92
CA ASP A 95 -15.95 -14.01 2.28
C ASP A 95 -14.85 -14.15 1.22
N PHE A 96 -14.61 -13.08 0.44
CA PHE A 96 -13.51 -13.05 -0.51
C PHE A 96 -12.16 -13.30 0.17
N ILE A 97 -11.86 -12.62 1.28
CA ILE A 97 -10.61 -12.80 2.03
C ILE A 97 -10.45 -14.26 2.44
N GLN A 98 -11.48 -14.89 3.00
CA GLN A 98 -11.45 -16.29 3.42
C GLN A 98 -11.17 -17.24 2.24
N GLN A 99 -11.85 -17.01 1.10
CA GLN A 99 -11.67 -17.82 -0.10
C GLN A 99 -10.29 -17.60 -0.74
N ALA A 100 -9.81 -16.35 -0.79
CA ALA A 100 -8.54 -15.97 -1.38
C ALA A 100 -7.37 -16.61 -0.61
N MET A 101 -7.42 -16.65 0.72
CA MET A 101 -6.37 -17.28 1.55
C MET A 101 -6.13 -18.76 1.22
N SER A 102 -7.15 -19.48 0.73
CA SER A 102 -7.02 -20.88 0.30
C SER A 102 -6.34 -21.08 -1.07
N ARG A 103 -6.07 -20.00 -1.82
CA ARG A 103 -5.53 -20.03 -3.20
C ARG A 103 -4.26 -19.17 -3.38
N PRO A 104 -3.20 -19.38 -2.59
CA PRO A 104 -1.98 -18.58 -2.68
C PRO A 104 -1.28 -18.65 -4.04
N GLN A 105 -1.41 -19.75 -4.78
CA GLN A 105 -0.89 -19.88 -6.14
C GLN A 105 -1.53 -18.93 -7.16
N GLU A 106 -2.68 -18.34 -6.83
CA GLU A 106 -3.40 -17.35 -7.64
C GLU A 106 -3.15 -15.91 -7.16
N GLY A 107 -2.29 -15.70 -6.15
CA GLY A 107 -2.10 -14.40 -5.52
C GLY A 107 -3.07 -14.11 -4.38
N GLY A 108 -3.74 -15.13 -3.85
CA GLY A 108 -4.84 -14.95 -2.91
C GLY A 108 -4.47 -14.30 -1.57
N LYS A 109 -3.25 -14.50 -1.05
CA LYS A 109 -2.78 -13.81 0.17
C LYS A 109 -2.54 -12.32 -0.11
N PHE A 110 -1.95 -11.99 -1.26
CA PHE A 110 -1.80 -10.60 -1.69
C PHE A 110 -3.15 -9.90 -1.81
N TYR A 111 -4.10 -10.51 -2.53
CA TYR A 111 -5.42 -9.91 -2.73
C TYR A 111 -6.24 -9.83 -1.44
N ALA A 112 -6.07 -10.76 -0.51
CA ALA A 112 -6.68 -10.66 0.81
C ALA A 112 -6.16 -9.45 1.61
N LEU A 113 -4.83 -9.25 1.65
CA LEU A 113 -4.21 -8.09 2.30
C LEU A 113 -4.63 -6.78 1.63
N LEU A 114 -4.66 -6.76 0.30
CA LEU A 114 -5.13 -5.60 -0.48
C LEU A 114 -6.60 -5.27 -0.18
N ALA A 115 -7.45 -6.30 -0.08
CA ALA A 115 -8.86 -6.11 0.23
C ALA A 115 -9.07 -5.53 1.63
N TRP A 116 -8.29 -6.00 2.62
CA TRP A 116 -8.27 -5.39 3.95
C TRP A 116 -7.83 -3.93 3.91
N LYS A 117 -6.73 -3.61 3.22
CA LYS A 117 -6.24 -2.23 3.07
C LYS A 117 -7.33 -1.32 2.52
N ARG A 118 -8.00 -1.72 1.43
CA ARG A 118 -9.10 -0.96 0.83
C ARG A 118 -10.27 -0.72 1.80
N CYS A 119 -10.64 -1.72 2.60
CA CYS A 119 -11.68 -1.56 3.60
C CYS A 119 -11.28 -0.64 4.75
N ASN A 120 -10.02 -0.70 5.17
CA ASN A 120 -9.46 0.21 6.15
C ASN A 120 -9.45 1.66 5.64
N ASP A 121 -9.07 1.89 4.37
CA ASP A 121 -9.05 3.23 3.78
C ASP A 121 -10.46 3.84 3.76
N VAL A 122 -11.46 3.09 3.28
CA VAL A 122 -12.87 3.53 3.29
C VAL A 122 -13.37 3.83 4.71
N ALA A 123 -12.99 3.03 5.71
CA ALA A 123 -13.39 3.27 7.09
C ALA A 123 -12.75 4.54 7.68
N ARG A 124 -11.52 4.88 7.29
CA ARG A 124 -10.82 6.09 7.75
C ARG A 124 -11.36 7.37 7.14
N HIS A 125 -11.84 7.32 5.91
CA HIS A 125 -12.44 8.46 5.19
C HIS A 125 -13.95 8.62 5.43
N ARG A 126 -14.55 7.79 6.30
CA ARG A 126 -15.93 8.02 6.78
C ARG A 126 -15.90 9.05 7.91
N GLY A 127 -15.95 10.33 7.53
CA GLY A 127 -15.62 11.39 8.49
C GLY A 127 -16.12 12.80 8.20
N GLY A 128 -17.15 12.99 7.38
CA GLY A 128 -17.96 14.22 7.35
C GLY A 128 -17.55 15.26 6.32
N ALA A 129 -18.44 15.49 5.34
CA ALA A 129 -18.42 16.69 4.51
C ALA A 129 -19.75 17.44 4.63
N PRO A 130 -19.85 18.46 5.49
CA PRO A 130 -20.91 19.45 5.39
C PRO A 130 -20.44 20.54 4.42
N VAL A 131 -21.08 20.59 3.23
CA VAL A 131 -20.81 21.45 2.05
C VAL A 131 -19.72 20.91 1.11
N HIS A 132 -20.08 20.69 -0.16
CA HIS A 132 -19.17 20.28 -1.24
C HIS A 132 -19.09 21.34 -2.34
N VAL A 133 -18.03 21.27 -3.15
CA VAL A 133 -17.75 22.11 -4.32
C VAL A 133 -17.58 21.22 -5.54
N GLY A 134 -18.13 21.64 -6.68
CA GLY A 134 -18.18 20.86 -7.92
C GLY A 134 -19.61 20.53 -8.33
N GLU A 135 -19.78 19.59 -9.25
CA GLU A 135 -21.10 19.14 -9.70
C GLU A 135 -21.73 18.15 -8.72
N ASP A 136 -22.98 18.40 -8.31
CA ASP A 136 -23.74 17.53 -7.40
C ASP A 136 -23.76 16.07 -7.90
N ALA A 137 -23.92 15.87 -9.21
CA ALA A 137 -23.92 14.54 -9.82
C ALA A 137 -22.60 13.78 -9.62
N VAL A 138 -21.46 14.48 -9.59
CA VAL A 138 -20.14 13.87 -9.34
C VAL A 138 -20.04 13.44 -7.88
N TYR A 139 -20.48 14.30 -6.95
CA TYR A 139 -20.55 13.94 -5.53
C TYR A 139 -21.46 12.73 -5.28
N GLU A 140 -22.65 12.72 -5.85
CA GLU A 140 -23.59 11.60 -5.71
C GLU A 140 -23.04 10.29 -6.27
N ALA A 141 -22.35 10.33 -7.41
CA ALA A 141 -21.69 9.16 -7.99
C ALA A 141 -20.54 8.66 -7.11
N ALA A 142 -19.71 9.56 -6.59
CA ALA A 142 -18.61 9.24 -5.68
C ALA A 142 -19.13 8.64 -4.36
N ALA A 143 -20.14 9.27 -3.75
CA ALA A 143 -20.79 8.78 -2.54
C ALA A 143 -21.39 7.39 -2.74
N THR A 144 -22.09 7.17 -3.87
CA THR A 144 -22.65 5.86 -4.21
C THR A 144 -21.57 4.79 -4.33
N LEU A 145 -20.44 5.10 -4.97
CA LEU A 145 -19.31 4.18 -5.09
C LEU A 145 -18.69 3.86 -3.72
N VAL A 146 -18.42 4.88 -2.90
CA VAL A 146 -17.82 4.71 -1.58
C VAL A 146 -18.74 3.92 -0.65
N ASP A 147 -20.05 4.20 -0.64
CA ASP A 147 -21.03 3.45 0.14
C ASP A 147 -21.19 2.00 -0.33
N ASP A 148 -21.11 1.76 -1.63
CA ASP A 148 -21.11 0.41 -2.16
C ASP A 148 -19.90 -0.39 -1.67
N ILE A 149 -18.69 0.18 -1.74
CA ILE A 149 -17.47 -0.47 -1.22
C ILE A 149 -17.60 -0.67 0.29
N ALA A 150 -18.10 0.33 1.02
CA ALA A 150 -18.26 0.24 2.47
C ALA A 150 -19.24 -0.87 2.89
N ARG A 151 -20.34 -1.08 2.14
CA ARG A 151 -21.24 -2.22 2.35
C ARG A 151 -20.53 -3.55 2.12
N ARG A 152 -19.76 -3.66 1.03
CA ARG A 152 -18.98 -4.88 0.73
C ARG A 152 -17.92 -5.16 1.80
N CYS A 153 -17.39 -4.11 2.45
CA CYS A 153 -16.41 -4.19 3.53
C CYS A 153 -16.98 -4.49 4.92
N ALA A 154 -18.30 -4.62 5.06
CA ALA A 154 -18.93 -4.92 6.34
C ALA A 154 -18.35 -6.22 6.95
N GLY A 155 -17.95 -6.17 8.23
CA GLY A 155 -17.41 -7.33 8.95
C GLY A 155 -15.90 -7.55 8.79
N VAL A 156 -15.22 -6.84 7.86
CA VAL A 156 -13.78 -7.06 7.59
C VAL A 156 -12.91 -6.62 8.75
N LEU A 157 -13.12 -5.41 9.28
CA LEU A 157 -12.30 -4.87 10.37
C LEU A 157 -12.67 -5.48 11.73
N GLU A 158 -13.89 -6.00 11.88
CA GLU A 158 -14.28 -6.78 13.05
C GLU A 158 -13.62 -8.17 13.05
N THR A 159 -13.55 -8.82 11.87
CA THR A 159 -12.94 -10.15 11.71
C THR A 159 -11.42 -10.07 11.73
N TYR A 160 -10.85 -9.01 11.14
CA TYR A 160 -9.42 -8.76 11.04
C TYR A 160 -9.12 -7.33 11.55
N PRO A 161 -8.91 -7.15 12.87
CA PRO A 161 -8.76 -5.83 13.47
C PRO A 161 -7.50 -5.06 13.04
N SER A 162 -6.51 -5.76 12.48
CA SER A 162 -5.29 -5.16 11.98
C SER A 162 -4.73 -5.94 10.79
N VAL A 163 -3.94 -5.27 9.96
CA VAL A 163 -3.17 -5.92 8.88
C VAL A 163 -2.27 -7.03 9.43
N GLN A 164 -1.72 -6.86 10.63
CA GLN A 164 -0.89 -7.88 11.28
C GLN A 164 -1.71 -9.11 11.63
N SER A 165 -2.94 -8.94 12.15
CA SER A 165 -3.83 -10.07 12.45
C SER A 165 -4.18 -10.87 11.19
N LEU A 166 -4.46 -10.18 10.08
CA LEU A 166 -4.70 -10.85 8.80
C LEU A 166 -3.44 -11.54 8.27
N TYR A 167 -2.29 -10.90 8.43
CA TYR A 167 -1.00 -11.46 8.04
C TYR A 167 -0.66 -12.74 8.83
N ASP A 168 -0.88 -12.74 10.14
CA ASP A 168 -0.63 -13.91 10.99
C ASP A 168 -1.49 -15.09 10.51
N VAL A 169 -2.77 -14.86 10.22
CA VAL A 169 -3.65 -15.86 9.60
C VAL A 169 -3.12 -16.32 8.23
N ALA A 170 -2.69 -15.38 7.38
CA ALA A 170 -2.16 -15.69 6.06
C ALA A 170 -0.89 -16.56 6.13
N MET A 171 -0.05 -16.37 7.15
CA MET A 171 1.19 -17.09 7.33
C MET A 171 1.01 -18.44 8.03
N GLU A 172 0.04 -18.55 8.95
CA GLU A 172 -0.29 -19.80 9.63
C GLU A 172 -1.03 -20.79 8.73
N GLN A 173 -1.81 -20.31 7.76
CA GLN A 173 -2.49 -21.19 6.81
C GLN A 173 -1.48 -21.96 5.94
N ARG A 174 -1.48 -23.29 6.11
CA ARG A 174 -0.74 -24.27 5.28
C ARG A 174 -1.32 -24.28 3.85
N GLY A 175 -0.95 -23.29 3.04
CA GLY A 175 -1.38 -23.17 1.64
C GLY A 175 -0.23 -23.08 0.63
N GLY A 176 1.01 -22.93 1.10
CA GLY A 176 2.17 -22.69 0.23
C GLY A 176 2.50 -21.21 0.05
N LYS A 177 3.55 -20.95 -0.74
CA LYS A 177 4.09 -19.62 -1.00
C LYS A 177 3.20 -18.89 -2.01
N ASP A 178 2.74 -17.70 -1.65
CA ASP A 178 2.09 -16.78 -2.60
C ASP A 178 3.17 -16.11 -3.45
N LEU A 179 2.96 -16.04 -4.76
CA LEU A 179 3.94 -15.52 -5.71
C LEU A 179 3.86 -13.98 -5.87
N LEU A 180 2.76 -13.38 -5.43
CA LEU A 180 2.56 -11.93 -5.31
C LEU A 180 2.93 -11.39 -3.92
N VAL A 181 3.38 -12.25 -3.00
CA VAL A 181 3.85 -11.86 -1.66
C VAL A 181 5.32 -12.29 -1.53
N PRO A 182 6.27 -11.39 -1.16
CA PRO A 182 7.68 -11.77 -1.04
C PRO A 182 7.86 -12.79 0.10
N ILE A 183 9.00 -13.48 0.16
CA ILE A 183 9.27 -14.51 1.19
C ILE A 183 9.13 -13.95 2.61
N ASN A 184 9.42 -12.66 2.80
CA ASN A 184 9.31 -11.97 4.09
C ASN A 184 7.92 -11.39 4.34
N GLY A 185 7.00 -11.54 3.39
CA GLY A 185 5.58 -11.17 3.43
C GLY A 185 5.22 -9.71 3.68
N ARG A 186 6.21 -8.85 3.89
CA ARG A 186 6.04 -7.50 4.40
C ARG A 186 6.38 -6.39 3.42
N GLY A 187 6.76 -6.69 2.18
CA GLY A 187 7.24 -5.67 1.24
C GLY A 187 6.25 -5.11 0.23
N ILE A 188 5.04 -5.70 0.15
CA ILE A 188 4.06 -5.32 -0.88
C ILE A 188 2.85 -4.59 -0.28
N VAL A 189 2.47 -4.87 0.97
CA VAL A 189 1.32 -4.21 1.65
C VAL A 189 1.72 -3.61 3.01
N SER A 190 3.00 -3.70 3.37
CA SER A 190 3.60 -3.11 4.56
C SER A 190 4.96 -2.52 4.15
N PRO A 191 5.55 -1.59 4.92
CA PRO A 191 6.91 -1.13 4.63
C PRO A 191 7.91 -2.23 4.94
N ALA A 192 8.78 -2.55 3.99
CA ALA A 192 9.96 -3.37 4.22
C ALA A 192 11.16 -2.45 4.03
N GLY A 193 11.74 -1.99 5.14
CA GLY A 193 12.69 -0.86 5.16
C GLY A 193 13.82 -0.90 4.12
N ARG A 194 14.51 0.23 3.95
CA ARG A 194 15.51 0.52 2.88
C ARG A 194 16.33 -0.64 2.30
N ALA A 195 16.76 -1.61 3.11
CA ALA A 195 17.55 -2.75 2.64
C ALA A 195 16.81 -3.70 1.68
N THR A 196 15.48 -3.72 1.69
CA THR A 196 14.67 -4.70 0.94
C THR A 196 13.71 -4.09 -0.08
N SER A 197 13.42 -2.79 0.00
CA SER A 197 12.46 -2.08 -0.88
C SER A 197 12.67 -2.38 -2.37
N SER A 198 13.90 -2.25 -2.86
CA SER A 198 14.23 -2.52 -4.27
C SER A 198 13.99 -3.97 -4.66
N ALA A 199 14.29 -4.93 -3.78
CA ALA A 199 14.07 -6.34 -4.03
C ALA A 199 12.58 -6.70 -4.03
N ASP A 200 11.78 -6.04 -3.18
CA ASP A 200 10.33 -6.24 -3.11
C ASP A 200 9.62 -5.69 -4.34
N ILE A 201 10.01 -4.51 -4.82
CA ILE A 201 9.56 -3.94 -6.09
C ILE A 201 9.93 -4.86 -7.27
N ASP A 202 11.18 -5.34 -7.33
CA ASP A 202 11.60 -6.27 -8.38
C ASP A 202 10.88 -7.60 -8.31
N ALA A 203 10.55 -8.08 -7.11
CA ALA A 203 9.74 -9.28 -6.93
C ALA A 203 8.30 -9.05 -7.43
N ALA A 204 7.71 -7.90 -7.14
CA ALA A 204 6.36 -7.52 -7.53
C ALA A 204 6.20 -7.33 -9.05
N LEU A 205 7.26 -6.96 -9.77
CA LEU A 205 7.24 -6.81 -11.23
C LEU A 205 7.23 -8.15 -11.99
N ARG A 206 7.70 -9.25 -11.40
CA ARG A 206 7.86 -10.56 -12.08
C ARG A 206 6.55 -11.25 -12.49
N PRO A 207 5.47 -11.24 -11.68
CA PRO A 207 4.24 -11.97 -11.99
C PRO A 207 3.42 -11.37 -13.14
N GLY A 208 3.69 -10.10 -13.51
CA GLY A 208 2.96 -9.38 -14.56
C GLY A 208 1.61 -8.80 -14.13
N ASP A 209 1.20 -9.01 -12.87
CA ASP A 209 0.08 -8.30 -12.27
C ASP A 209 0.49 -6.89 -11.89
N ARG A 210 -0.19 -5.86 -12.41
CA ARG A 210 0.18 -4.46 -12.19
C ARG A 210 -0.23 -3.92 -10.82
N ARG A 211 -1.13 -4.59 -10.09
CA ARG A 211 -1.50 -4.18 -8.73
C ARG A 211 -0.36 -4.44 -7.74
N ALA A 212 0.33 -5.57 -7.85
CA ALA A 212 1.45 -5.89 -6.97
C ALA A 212 2.59 -4.83 -6.97
N PRO A 213 3.13 -4.38 -8.13
CA PRO A 213 4.16 -3.35 -8.14
C PRO A 213 3.64 -1.97 -7.74
N ALA A 214 2.36 -1.65 -7.98
CA ALA A 214 1.76 -0.41 -7.50
C ALA A 214 1.73 -0.35 -5.96
N GLU A 215 1.27 -1.42 -5.32
CA GLU A 215 1.23 -1.52 -3.86
C GLU A 215 2.63 -1.56 -3.24
N ALA A 216 3.56 -2.27 -3.89
CA ALA A 216 4.96 -2.29 -3.48
C ALA A 216 5.62 -0.91 -3.59
N LEU A 217 5.31 -0.15 -4.64
CA LEU A 217 5.82 1.20 -4.83
C LEU A 217 5.30 2.13 -3.72
N GLN A 218 3.99 2.16 -3.49
CA GLN A 218 3.37 2.99 -2.46
C GLN A 218 3.86 2.63 -1.05
N SER A 219 3.98 1.34 -0.74
CA SER A 219 4.44 0.90 0.59
C SER A 219 5.91 1.19 0.88
N ASN A 220 6.71 1.48 -0.16
CA ASN A 220 8.16 1.69 -0.05
C ASN A 220 8.62 3.01 -0.66
N ALA A 221 7.72 3.98 -0.83
CA ALA A 221 7.97 5.23 -1.54
C ALA A 221 9.29 5.92 -1.10
N ASP A 222 9.52 5.99 0.20
CA ASP A 222 10.67 6.61 0.89
C ASP A 222 12.04 5.99 0.55
N PHE A 223 12.00 4.80 -0.04
CA PHE A 223 13.18 4.00 -0.32
C PHE A 223 13.37 3.75 -1.80
N VAL A 224 12.55 4.37 -2.66
CA VAL A 224 12.71 4.30 -4.10
C VAL A 224 13.77 5.30 -4.51
N ASP A 225 14.84 4.83 -5.15
CA ASP A 225 15.82 5.72 -5.77
C ASP A 225 15.20 6.31 -7.05
N ALA A 226 14.60 7.50 -6.91
CA ALA A 226 14.04 8.27 -8.02
C ALA A 226 15.10 9.13 -8.73
N GLY A 227 16.37 9.05 -8.35
CA GLY A 227 17.47 9.75 -9.05
C GLY A 227 17.59 11.24 -8.77
N ILE A 228 16.98 11.76 -7.71
CA ILE A 228 17.11 13.17 -7.28
C ILE A 228 18.04 13.27 -6.05
N PRO A 229 19.05 14.16 -6.05
CA PRO A 229 19.83 14.46 -4.85
C PRO A 229 18.95 15.16 -3.79
N SER A 230 18.77 14.54 -2.64
CA SER A 230 18.00 15.07 -1.51
C SER A 230 18.61 16.37 -0.97
N ALA A 231 17.85 17.48 -0.98
CA ALA A 231 18.26 18.75 -0.37
C ALA A 231 17.61 19.01 1.01
N ASP A 232 16.54 18.29 1.36
CA ASP A 232 15.82 18.39 2.64
C ASP A 232 14.99 17.12 2.91
N ASP A 233 15.34 16.33 3.94
CA ASP A 233 14.84 14.95 4.16
C ASP A 233 13.31 14.85 4.32
N GLY A 234 12.67 15.88 4.88
CA GLY A 234 11.21 15.87 5.15
C GLY A 234 10.37 16.18 3.92
N THR A 235 10.76 17.20 3.15
CA THR A 235 10.12 17.55 1.87
C THR A 235 10.34 16.44 0.83
N ASP A 236 11.52 15.80 0.86
CA ASP A 236 11.85 14.68 -0.01
C ASP A 236 10.93 13.46 0.22
N HIS A 237 10.64 13.13 1.49
CA HIS A 237 9.74 12.04 1.85
C HIS A 237 8.32 12.22 1.30
N GLN A 238 7.71 13.40 1.54
CA GLN A 238 6.36 13.69 1.08
C GLN A 238 6.27 13.66 -0.47
N LEU A 239 7.29 14.17 -1.17
CA LEU A 239 7.33 14.11 -2.63
C LEU A 239 7.43 12.68 -3.15
N HIS A 240 8.16 11.80 -2.46
CA HIS A 240 8.21 10.37 -2.80
C HIS A 240 6.86 9.69 -2.58
N GLU A 241 6.18 9.92 -1.47
CA GLU A 241 4.85 9.35 -1.20
C GLU A 241 3.84 9.78 -2.28
N LEU A 242 3.74 11.08 -2.56
CA LEU A 242 2.84 11.62 -3.59
C LEU A 242 3.24 11.15 -5.00
N GLY A 243 4.54 11.04 -5.29
CA GLY A 243 5.04 10.47 -6.54
C GLY A 243 4.62 9.00 -6.72
N ALA A 244 4.69 8.21 -5.65
CA ALA A 244 4.29 6.80 -5.65
C ALA A 244 2.77 6.64 -5.82
N GLU A 245 1.97 7.57 -5.30
CA GLU A 245 0.53 7.62 -5.54
C GLU A 245 0.18 7.84 -7.03
N ILE A 246 0.82 8.83 -7.69
CA ILE A 246 0.66 9.11 -9.12
C ILE A 246 1.04 7.88 -9.95
N VAL A 247 2.24 7.34 -9.74
CA VAL A 247 2.74 6.20 -10.54
C VAL A 247 1.96 4.92 -10.23
N GLY A 248 1.53 4.74 -8.98
CA GLY A 248 0.68 3.63 -8.56
C GLY A 248 -0.65 3.59 -9.30
N CYS A 249 -1.35 4.72 -9.41
CA CYS A 249 -2.61 4.76 -10.15
C CYS A 249 -2.39 4.57 -11.67
N GLU A 250 -1.26 5.04 -12.21
CA GLU A 250 -0.91 4.84 -13.63
C GLU A 250 -0.62 3.37 -13.96
N LEU A 251 0.02 2.66 -13.04
CA LEU A 251 0.25 1.21 -13.16
C LEU A 251 -1.06 0.44 -13.26
N VAL A 252 -2.01 0.75 -12.39
CA VAL A 252 -3.29 0.03 -12.30
C VAL A 252 -4.29 0.52 -13.36
N GLY A 253 -4.12 1.75 -13.86
CA GLY A 253 -5.02 2.38 -14.83
C GLY A 253 -6.28 2.95 -14.20
N ASP A 254 -6.22 3.34 -12.93
CA ASP A 254 -7.36 3.80 -12.13
C ASP A 254 -7.25 5.26 -11.66
N CYS A 255 -6.33 6.05 -12.24
CA CYS A 255 -6.21 7.48 -11.91
C CYS A 255 -7.52 8.26 -12.17
N ARG A 256 -8.28 7.93 -13.22
CA ARG A 256 -9.50 8.65 -13.59
C ARG A 256 -10.75 7.94 -13.09
N GLY A 257 -11.61 8.65 -12.37
CA GLY A 257 -12.86 8.12 -11.80
C GLY A 257 -12.65 6.92 -10.87
N GLY A 258 -11.45 6.78 -10.32
CA GLY A 258 -11.07 5.70 -9.43
C GLY A 258 -11.62 5.87 -8.02
N VAL A 259 -11.37 4.85 -7.19
CA VAL A 259 -11.78 4.86 -5.78
C VAL A 259 -11.12 6.00 -5.03
N GLN A 260 -9.87 6.35 -5.36
CA GLN A 260 -9.13 7.39 -4.65
C GLN A 260 -9.70 8.78 -4.91
N SER A 261 -10.07 9.13 -6.15
CA SER A 261 -10.73 10.40 -6.43
C SER A 261 -12.14 10.47 -5.83
N ALA A 262 -12.88 9.36 -5.84
CA ALA A 262 -14.18 9.28 -5.16
C ALA A 262 -14.06 9.45 -3.64
N LEU A 263 -13.07 8.80 -3.01
CA LEU A 263 -12.77 8.97 -1.59
C LEU A 263 -12.41 10.41 -1.27
N HIS A 264 -11.55 11.04 -2.07
CA HIS A 264 -11.19 12.46 -1.90
C HIS A 264 -12.43 13.35 -1.95
N CYS A 265 -13.25 13.24 -3.00
CA CYS A 265 -14.47 14.03 -3.15
C CYS A 265 -15.45 13.85 -1.98
N VAL A 266 -15.62 12.61 -1.47
CA VAL A 266 -16.51 12.34 -0.34
C VAL A 266 -15.93 12.85 1.00
N ASP A 267 -14.62 12.77 1.18
CA ASP A 267 -13.93 13.12 2.43
C ASP A 267 -13.70 14.64 2.56
N THR A 268 -13.30 15.31 1.48
CA THR A 268 -12.97 16.74 1.48
C THR A 268 -14.12 17.63 1.00
N GLY A 269 -15.07 17.06 0.25
CA GLY A 269 -16.09 17.82 -0.48
C GLY A 269 -15.57 18.48 -1.76
N ASP A 270 -14.30 18.32 -2.13
CA ASP A 270 -13.78 18.80 -3.41
C ASP A 270 -13.99 17.74 -4.51
N CYS A 271 -14.99 17.98 -5.34
CA CYS A 271 -15.37 17.10 -6.44
C CYS A 271 -15.06 17.74 -7.81
N THR A 272 -14.12 18.69 -7.85
CA THR A 272 -13.73 19.37 -9.09
C THR A 272 -12.71 18.60 -9.92
N HIS A 273 -12.07 17.59 -9.34
CA HIS A 273 -11.04 16.77 -9.95
C HIS A 273 -11.53 15.34 -10.19
N ASP A 274 -11.54 14.88 -11.44
CA ASP A 274 -11.89 13.50 -11.81
C ASP A 274 -10.65 12.59 -11.97
N ASP A 275 -9.47 13.20 -12.17
CA ASP A 275 -8.17 12.56 -12.24
C ASP A 275 -7.42 12.70 -10.90
N TYR A 276 -7.10 11.56 -10.28
CA TYR A 276 -6.38 11.49 -9.02
C TYR A 276 -5.01 12.16 -9.08
N ARG A 277 -4.40 12.22 -10.26
CA ARG A 277 -3.11 12.89 -10.45
C ARG A 277 -3.21 14.39 -10.20
N ASP A 278 -4.33 15.00 -10.58
CA ASP A 278 -4.56 16.43 -10.38
C ASP A 278 -4.77 16.73 -8.88
N ILE A 279 -5.49 15.85 -8.18
CA ILE A 279 -5.67 15.90 -6.72
C ILE A 279 -4.31 15.84 -6.01
N VAL A 280 -3.46 14.88 -6.38
CA VAL A 280 -2.13 14.70 -5.77
C VAL A 280 -1.23 15.90 -6.08
N ARG A 281 -1.22 16.41 -7.32
CA ARG A 281 -0.46 17.60 -7.70
C ARG A 281 -0.94 18.85 -6.94
N GLY A 282 -2.24 18.98 -6.71
CA GLY A 282 -2.82 20.10 -5.95
C GLY A 282 -2.35 20.18 -4.49
N GLN A 283 -1.84 19.07 -3.93
CA GLN A 283 -1.27 19.03 -2.58
C GLN A 283 0.17 19.58 -2.51
N VAL A 284 0.83 19.78 -3.66
CA VAL A 284 2.23 20.22 -3.73
C VAL A 284 2.30 21.71 -4.06
N PRO A 285 3.03 22.52 -3.27
CA PRO A 285 3.26 23.93 -3.60
C PRO A 285 3.87 24.10 -4.99
N GLU A 286 3.51 25.17 -5.71
CA GLU A 286 3.97 25.44 -7.07
C GLU A 286 5.50 25.39 -7.20
N ALA A 287 6.22 25.92 -6.21
CA ALA A 287 7.69 25.94 -6.16
C ALA A 287 8.33 24.53 -6.11
N SER A 288 7.58 23.50 -5.72
CA SER A 288 8.03 22.11 -5.59
C SER A 288 7.51 21.20 -6.70
N GLN A 289 6.71 21.71 -7.65
CA GLN A 289 6.12 20.90 -8.73
C GLN A 289 7.19 20.27 -9.63
N SER A 290 8.26 21.00 -9.95
CA SER A 290 9.37 20.46 -10.77
C SER A 290 10.12 19.33 -10.07
N ALA A 291 10.21 19.36 -8.74
CA ALA A 291 10.79 18.28 -7.95
C ALA A 291 9.86 17.05 -7.96
N LEU A 292 8.54 17.26 -7.77
CA LEU A 292 7.55 16.18 -7.91
C LEU A 292 7.63 15.52 -9.28
N ASP A 293 7.69 16.29 -10.36
CA ASP A 293 7.78 15.78 -11.73
C ASP A 293 9.01 14.87 -11.92
N ALA A 294 10.16 15.30 -11.41
CA ALA A 294 11.38 14.50 -11.47
C ALA A 294 11.25 13.20 -10.66
N VAL A 295 10.57 13.21 -9.50
CA VAL A 295 10.33 12.01 -8.69
C VAL A 295 9.43 11.05 -9.45
N VAL A 296 8.32 11.55 -9.99
CA VAL A 296 7.36 10.78 -10.77
C VAL A 296 8.04 10.14 -11.98
N ASP A 297 8.88 10.88 -12.71
CA ASP A 297 9.58 10.34 -13.88
C ASP A 297 10.63 9.29 -13.51
N GLY A 298 11.38 9.49 -12.41
CA GLY A 298 12.27 8.48 -11.86
C GLY A 298 11.55 7.20 -11.47
N MET A 299 10.39 7.32 -10.81
CA MET A 299 9.54 6.20 -10.44
C MET A 299 8.93 5.49 -11.66
N ARG A 300 8.45 6.23 -12.68
CA ARG A 300 7.97 5.66 -13.95
C ARG A 300 9.07 4.85 -14.64
N GLN A 301 10.28 5.39 -14.69
CA GLN A 301 11.43 4.69 -15.25
C GLN A 301 11.73 3.39 -14.48
N ARG A 302 11.72 3.45 -13.13
CA ARG A 302 11.89 2.29 -12.26
C ARG A 302 10.82 1.21 -12.48
N MET A 303 9.59 1.63 -12.76
CA MET A 303 8.45 0.77 -13.05
C MET A 303 8.36 0.32 -14.52
N ARG A 304 9.27 0.78 -15.39
CA ARG A 304 9.26 0.53 -16.85
C ARG A 304 7.98 1.03 -17.53
N LEU A 305 7.37 2.08 -17.00
CA LEU A 305 6.32 2.81 -17.71
C LEU A 305 6.98 3.72 -18.75
N ALA A 306 6.34 3.85 -19.92
CA ALA A 306 6.73 4.90 -20.84
C ALA A 306 6.54 6.27 -20.15
N PRO A 307 7.42 7.26 -20.35
CA PRO A 307 7.23 8.59 -19.78
C PRO A 307 5.85 9.11 -20.19
N GLY A 308 5.05 9.52 -19.19
CA GLY A 308 3.71 10.04 -19.41
C GLY A 308 3.80 11.31 -20.27
N ARG A 309 2.97 11.40 -21.30
CA ARG A 309 2.81 12.67 -22.03
C ARG A 309 2.11 13.64 -21.08
N SER A 310 2.82 14.68 -20.67
CA SER A 310 2.27 15.86 -20.00
C SER A 310 1.28 16.59 -20.89
#